data_AF-A0A2K3P1K1-F1
#
_entry.id   AF-A0A2K3P1K1-F1
#
_cell.length_a   1.000
_cell.length_b   1.000
_cell.length_c   1.000
_cell.angle_alpha   90.00
_cell.angle_beta   90.00
_cell.angle_gamma   90.00
#
_symmetry.space_group_name_H-M   'P 1'
#
loop_
_entity.id
_entity.type
_entity.pdbx_description
1 polymer ?
#
loop_
_entity_poly.entity_id
_entity_poly.type
_entity_poly.pdbx_seq_one_letter_code
_entity_poly.pdbx_strand_id
1 'polypeptide(L)'
;MYISPLFRWLVSHLMGLGYSKTLADWIGTNLKKVGDHETWIFDLQSAKEMFHSYWEKSYWDLLENPPQGMEIVIVRAEKSDRWDEEAIERIQKLASQGGTDSVGKVSFCVLPNAGHWVHVDNPKGLLEIVASKMASL
;
A
#
# COMPACT_ATOMS: atom_id res chain seq x y z
N MET A 1 16.63 20.78 -14.24
CA MET A 1 16.51 19.32 -14.25
C MET A 1 16.77 18.86 -15.69
N TYR A 2 17.82 18.08 -15.94
CA TYR A 2 18.10 17.58 -17.29
C TYR A 2 17.12 16.45 -17.60
N ILE A 3 16.26 16.64 -18.59
CA ILE A 3 15.36 15.60 -19.09
C ILE A 3 16.09 14.84 -20.18
N SER A 4 16.32 13.56 -19.98
CA SER A 4 17.10 12.74 -20.88
C SER A 4 16.32 12.31 -22.14
N PRO A 5 17.03 11.92 -23.22
CA PRO A 5 16.41 11.34 -24.39
C PRO A 5 15.60 10.06 -24.07
N LEU A 6 16.10 9.18 -23.19
CA LEU A 6 15.39 7.96 -22.81
C LEU A 6 14.13 8.27 -21.99
N PHE A 7 14.18 9.25 -21.08
CA PHE A 7 12.99 9.71 -20.37
C PHE A 7 11.91 10.17 -21.35
N ARG A 8 12.27 11.04 -22.31
CA ARG A 8 11.32 11.53 -23.32
C ARG A 8 10.74 10.38 -24.13
N TRP A 9 11.60 9.47 -24.60
CA TRP A 9 11.17 8.31 -25.36
C TRP A 9 10.20 7.43 -24.56
N LEU A 10 10.52 7.12 -23.31
CA LEU A 10 9.70 6.28 -22.44
C LEU A 10 8.32 6.91 -22.18
N VAL A 11 8.29 8.21 -21.86
CA VAL A 11 7.02 8.93 -21.67
C VAL A 11 6.17 8.89 -22.93
N SER A 12 6.75 9.21 -24.09
CA SER A 12 6.04 9.14 -25.38
C SER A 12 5.57 7.74 -25.71
N HIS A 13 6.38 6.71 -25.43
CA HIS A 13 6.03 5.32 -25.68
C HIS A 13 4.83 4.88 -24.83
N LEU A 14 4.85 5.16 -23.51
CA LEU A 14 3.75 4.83 -22.61
C LEU A 14 2.46 5.56 -22.99
N MET A 15 2.55 6.83 -23.36
CA MET A 15 1.39 7.57 -23.87
C MET A 15 0.85 6.97 -25.18
N GLY A 16 1.73 6.51 -26.07
CA GLY A 16 1.35 5.79 -27.29
C GLY A 16 0.64 4.46 -27.04
N LEU A 17 0.90 3.82 -25.89
CA LEU A 17 0.18 2.63 -25.41
C LEU A 17 -1.16 2.95 -24.73
N GLY A 18 -1.54 4.24 -24.62
CA GLY A 18 -2.80 4.69 -24.04
C GLY A 18 -2.74 5.03 -22.54
N TYR A 19 -1.56 5.01 -21.91
CA TYR A 19 -1.40 5.43 -20.52
C TYR A 19 -1.48 6.96 -20.39
N SER A 20 -1.96 7.44 -19.24
CA SER A 20 -2.04 8.88 -18.97
C SER A 20 -0.66 9.52 -18.88
N LYS A 21 -0.56 10.79 -19.27
CA LYS A 21 0.70 11.55 -19.17
C LYS A 21 1.23 11.59 -17.73
N THR A 22 0.36 11.76 -16.75
CA THR A 22 0.73 11.76 -15.33
C THR A 22 1.39 10.45 -14.92
N LEU A 23 0.83 9.31 -15.34
CA LEU A 23 1.41 7.99 -15.05
C LEU A 23 2.74 7.82 -15.78
N ALA A 24 2.81 8.19 -17.06
CA ALA A 24 4.02 8.07 -17.87
C ALA A 24 5.18 8.91 -17.30
N ASP A 25 4.91 10.17 -16.93
CA ASP A 25 5.88 11.07 -16.29
C ASP A 25 6.36 10.48 -14.95
N TRP A 26 5.45 9.97 -14.13
CA TRP A 26 5.78 9.34 -12.85
C TRP A 26 6.68 8.11 -13.02
N ILE A 27 6.36 7.21 -13.95
CA ILE A 27 7.21 6.04 -14.26
C ILE A 27 8.61 6.51 -14.69
N GLY A 28 8.69 7.55 -15.53
CA GLY A 28 9.97 8.11 -15.98
C GLY A 28 10.87 8.63 -14.85
N THR A 29 10.32 9.05 -13.70
CA THR A 29 11.12 9.50 -12.54
C THR A 29 11.98 8.39 -11.93
N ASN A 30 11.74 7.14 -12.30
CA ASN A 30 12.48 5.97 -11.82
C ASN A 30 13.72 5.64 -12.67
N LEU A 31 14.08 6.49 -13.63
CA LEU A 31 15.34 6.37 -14.37
C LEU A 31 16.47 7.11 -13.66
N LYS A 32 17.64 6.48 -13.59
CA LYS A 32 18.89 7.09 -13.11
C LYS A 32 19.99 6.97 -14.15
N LYS A 33 20.89 7.94 -14.14
CA LYS A 33 22.10 7.92 -14.96
C LYS A 33 23.21 7.11 -14.29
N VAL A 34 23.85 6.23 -15.03
CA VAL A 34 25.01 5.41 -14.62
C VAL A 34 26.06 5.53 -15.73
N GLY A 35 27.08 6.35 -15.50
CA GLY A 35 28.05 6.71 -16.54
C GLY A 35 27.35 7.44 -17.71
N ASP A 36 27.52 6.93 -18.92
CA ASP A 36 26.89 7.46 -20.14
C ASP A 36 25.55 6.80 -20.47
N HIS A 37 25.08 5.89 -19.62
CA HIS A 37 23.83 5.17 -19.82
C HIS A 37 22.79 5.54 -18.76
N GLU A 38 21.55 5.19 -19.03
CA GLU A 38 20.45 5.31 -18.07
C GLU A 38 19.85 3.94 -17.81
N THR A 39 19.47 3.71 -16.55
CA THR A 39 18.88 2.45 -16.10
C THR A 39 17.82 2.72 -15.04
N TRP A 40 17.05 1.72 -14.69
CA TRP A 40 16.06 1.80 -13.62
C TRP A 40 16.72 1.93 -12.26
N ILE A 41 16.11 2.70 -11.36
CA ILE A 41 16.59 2.81 -9.97
C ILE A 41 16.40 1.49 -9.20
N PHE A 42 15.51 0.61 -9.68
CA PHE A 42 15.18 -0.69 -9.11
C PHE A 42 15.28 -1.80 -10.16
N ASP A 43 15.31 -3.05 -9.70
CA ASP A 43 15.30 -4.23 -10.57
C ASP A 43 13.86 -4.53 -11.05
N LEU A 44 13.64 -4.49 -12.37
CA LEU A 44 12.32 -4.70 -12.97
C LEU A 44 11.78 -6.10 -12.72
N GLN A 45 12.64 -7.11 -12.73
CA GLN A 45 12.24 -8.50 -12.56
C GLN A 45 11.72 -8.74 -11.14
N SER A 46 12.45 -8.24 -10.14
CA SER A 46 12.05 -8.25 -8.73
C SER A 46 10.74 -7.48 -8.53
N ALA A 47 10.58 -6.31 -9.16
CA ALA A 47 9.32 -5.55 -9.08
C ALA A 47 8.13 -6.35 -9.63
N LYS A 48 8.33 -7.07 -10.75
CA LYS A 48 7.32 -7.96 -11.33
C LYS A 48 7.00 -9.14 -10.39
N GLU A 49 8.00 -9.77 -9.81
CA GLU A 49 7.82 -10.87 -8.84
C GLU A 49 7.08 -10.41 -7.58
N MET A 50 7.41 -9.23 -7.05
CA MET A 50 6.68 -8.62 -5.93
C MET A 50 5.21 -8.35 -6.29
N PHE A 51 4.95 -7.86 -7.51
CA PHE A 51 3.58 -7.64 -7.99
C PHE A 51 2.79 -8.95 -8.09
N HIS A 52 3.40 -10.02 -8.62
CA HIS A 52 2.76 -11.33 -8.65
C HIS A 52 2.50 -11.88 -7.24
N SER A 53 3.48 -11.78 -6.34
CA SER A 53 3.29 -12.20 -4.95
C SER A 53 2.17 -11.42 -4.26
N TYR A 54 2.01 -10.12 -4.52
CA TYR A 54 0.90 -9.35 -3.97
C TYR A 54 -0.46 -9.91 -4.42
N TRP A 55 -0.57 -10.36 -5.67
CA TRP A 55 -1.82 -10.90 -6.22
C TRP A 55 -2.14 -12.31 -5.70
N GLU A 56 -1.13 -13.14 -5.47
CA GLU A 56 -1.29 -14.54 -5.09
C GLU A 56 -1.45 -14.76 -3.58
N LYS A 57 -0.93 -13.84 -2.75
CA LYS A 57 -0.90 -14.02 -1.31
C LYS A 57 -2.21 -13.59 -0.67
N SER A 58 -2.76 -14.48 0.15
CA SER A 58 -3.84 -14.16 1.08
C SER A 58 -3.33 -14.27 2.51
N TYR A 59 -3.68 -13.28 3.34
CA TYR A 59 -3.31 -13.24 4.76
C TYR A 59 -4.52 -13.39 5.68
N TRP A 60 -5.65 -13.90 5.17
CA TRP A 60 -6.84 -14.13 5.99
C TRP A 60 -6.55 -15.06 7.16
N ASP A 61 -5.83 -16.17 6.93
CA ASP A 61 -5.46 -17.12 8.00
C ASP A 61 -4.72 -16.45 9.15
N LEU A 62 -3.85 -15.47 8.86
CA LEU A 62 -3.13 -14.68 9.86
C LEU A 62 -4.06 -13.76 10.66
N LEU A 63 -5.04 -13.15 9.99
CA LEU A 63 -6.02 -12.28 10.64
C LEU A 63 -7.04 -13.08 11.48
N GLU A 64 -7.37 -14.29 11.05
CA GLU A 64 -8.31 -15.18 11.75
C GLU A 64 -7.64 -15.89 12.92
N ASN A 65 -6.34 -16.16 12.83
CA ASN A 65 -5.56 -16.85 13.85
C ASN A 65 -4.27 -16.08 14.17
N PRO A 66 -4.37 -14.86 14.73
CA PRO A 66 -3.19 -14.07 15.05
C PRO A 66 -2.34 -14.77 16.12
N PRO A 67 -1.00 -14.85 15.94
CA PRO A 67 -0.10 -15.46 16.92
C PRO A 67 -0.21 -14.85 18.32
N GLN A 68 0.14 -15.65 19.33
CA GLN A 68 0.23 -15.20 20.72
C GLN A 68 1.11 -13.95 20.85
N GLY A 69 0.57 -12.91 21.51
CA GLY A 69 1.26 -11.65 21.75
C GLY A 69 1.34 -10.72 20.53
N MET A 70 0.72 -11.07 19.41
CA MET A 70 0.67 -10.20 18.22
C MET A 70 -0.61 -9.35 18.23
N GLU A 71 -0.44 -8.02 18.10
CA GLU A 71 -1.53 -7.10 17.76
C GLU A 71 -1.38 -6.64 16.30
N ILE A 72 -2.43 -6.86 15.52
CA ILE A 72 -2.55 -6.40 14.13
C ILE A 72 -3.58 -5.29 14.09
N VAL A 73 -3.17 -4.10 13.67
CA VAL A 73 -4.08 -2.95 13.50
C VAL A 73 -4.27 -2.68 12.03
N ILE A 74 -5.47 -2.91 11.52
CA ILE A 74 -5.85 -2.60 10.15
C ILE A 74 -6.40 -1.18 10.10
N VAL A 75 -5.73 -0.31 9.35
CA VAL A 75 -6.17 1.06 9.09
C VAL A 75 -6.68 1.16 7.66
N ARG A 76 -7.98 1.41 7.48
CA ARG A 76 -8.62 1.60 6.17
C ARG A 76 -8.92 3.08 5.95
N ALA A 77 -8.64 3.59 4.75
CA ALA A 77 -9.07 4.94 4.36
C ALA A 77 -10.59 4.97 4.12
N GLU A 78 -11.29 5.98 4.65
CA GLU A 78 -12.74 6.12 4.50
C GLU A 78 -13.21 6.09 3.04
N LYS A 79 -12.44 6.72 2.13
CA LYS A 79 -12.78 6.86 0.71
C LYS A 79 -12.09 5.80 -0.17
N SER A 80 -11.57 4.72 0.44
CA SER A 80 -10.87 3.66 -0.30
C SER A 80 -11.85 2.78 -1.08
N ASP A 81 -11.60 2.65 -2.38
CA ASP A 81 -12.32 1.78 -3.34
C ASP A 81 -11.73 0.36 -3.46
N ARG A 82 -10.63 0.08 -2.75
CA ARG A 82 -9.88 -1.20 -2.85
C ARG A 82 -10.44 -2.38 -2.06
N TRP A 83 -11.56 -2.19 -1.37
CA TRP A 83 -12.13 -3.18 -0.46
C TRP A 83 -13.61 -3.36 -0.80
N ASP A 84 -14.03 -4.60 -1.01
CA ASP A 84 -15.44 -4.95 -1.11
C ASP A 84 -16.11 -4.97 0.29
N GLU A 85 -17.44 -4.99 0.28
CA GLU A 85 -18.24 -4.99 1.52
C GLU A 85 -17.99 -6.25 2.36
N GLU A 86 -17.84 -7.41 1.72
CA GLU A 86 -17.58 -8.69 2.39
C GLU A 86 -16.26 -8.67 3.19
N ALA A 87 -15.18 -8.16 2.61
CA ALA A 87 -13.89 -8.04 3.28
C ALA A 87 -13.97 -7.09 4.48
N ILE A 88 -14.71 -5.98 4.35
CA ILE A 88 -14.90 -5.02 5.43
C ILE A 88 -15.68 -5.67 6.59
N GLU A 89 -16.80 -6.33 6.29
CA GLU A 89 -17.62 -7.03 7.29
C GLU A 89 -16.82 -8.14 7.98
N ARG A 90 -16.03 -8.92 7.23
CA ARG A 90 -15.18 -9.98 7.79
C ARG A 90 -14.16 -9.41 8.78
N ILE A 91 -13.50 -8.29 8.45
CA ILE A 91 -12.53 -7.64 9.35
C ILE A 91 -13.21 -7.05 10.58
N GLN A 92 -14.37 -6.41 10.42
CA GLN A 92 -15.13 -5.86 11.54
C GLN A 92 -15.56 -6.96 12.51
N LYS A 93 -15.97 -8.12 11.99
CA LYS A 93 -16.29 -9.30 12.81
C LYS A 93 -15.07 -9.78 13.59
N LEU A 94 -13.92 -9.92 12.94
CA LEU A 94 -12.66 -10.32 13.61
C LEU A 94 -12.25 -9.32 14.70
N ALA A 95 -12.34 -8.02 14.42
CA ALA A 95 -12.02 -6.99 15.41
C ALA A 95 -13.00 -6.96 16.60
N SER A 96 -14.25 -7.38 16.40
CA SER A 96 -15.27 -7.42 17.46
C SER A 96 -15.20 -8.69 18.31
N GLN A 97 -14.56 -9.75 17.79
CA GLN A 97 -14.40 -11.04 18.47
C GLN A 97 -13.23 -11.08 19.48
N GLY A 98 -12.53 -9.95 19.69
CA GLY A 98 -11.47 -9.84 20.69
C GLY A 98 -12.02 -9.96 22.11
N GLY A 99 -12.19 -11.19 22.59
CA GLY A 99 -12.73 -11.49 23.91
C GLY A 99 -12.37 -12.89 24.43
N THR A 100 -11.55 -12.90 25.48
CA THR A 100 -11.26 -13.93 26.50
C THR A 100 -10.34 -15.10 26.17
N ASP A 101 -10.38 -15.73 24.98
CA ASP A 101 -9.55 -16.93 24.70
C ASP A 101 -8.52 -16.75 23.56
N SER A 102 -8.53 -15.62 22.85
CA SER A 102 -7.60 -15.36 21.73
C SER A 102 -6.30 -14.74 22.22
N VAL A 103 -5.17 -15.38 21.90
CA VAL A 103 -3.85 -14.95 22.38
C VAL A 103 -3.22 -13.84 21.50
N GLY A 104 -3.74 -13.62 20.31
CA GLY A 104 -3.45 -12.47 19.45
C GLY A 104 -4.70 -11.59 19.26
N LYS A 105 -4.51 -10.38 18.72
CA LYS A 105 -5.58 -9.38 18.59
C LYS A 105 -5.57 -8.71 17.22
N VAL A 106 -6.76 -8.56 16.64
CA VAL A 106 -6.97 -7.72 15.45
C VAL A 106 -7.79 -6.50 15.86
N SER A 107 -7.38 -5.31 15.42
CA SER A 107 -8.14 -4.07 15.55
C SER A 107 -8.42 -3.48 14.18
N PHE A 108 -9.55 -2.80 14.03
CA PHE A 108 -9.93 -2.11 12.80
C PHE A 108 -10.18 -0.64 13.06
N CYS A 109 -9.57 0.23 12.24
CA CYS A 109 -9.73 1.68 12.33
C CYS A 109 -10.00 2.25 10.94
N VAL A 110 -10.94 3.20 10.86
CA VAL A 110 -11.20 3.96 9.63
C VAL A 110 -10.55 5.32 9.77
N LEU A 111 -9.69 5.68 8.82
CA LEU A 111 -9.05 7.00 8.74
C LEU A 111 -9.97 7.94 7.95
N PRO A 112 -10.58 8.96 8.60
CA PRO A 112 -11.51 9.86 7.94
C PRO A 112 -10.79 10.73 6.91
N ASN A 113 -11.54 11.13 5.88
CA ASN A 113 -11.10 12.05 4.83
C ASN A 113 -9.87 11.59 4.02
N ALA A 114 -9.51 10.31 4.05
CA ALA A 114 -8.38 9.75 3.31
C ALA A 114 -8.82 8.83 2.16
N GLY A 115 -8.07 8.86 1.06
CA GLY A 115 -8.20 7.96 -0.09
C GLY A 115 -7.04 6.96 -0.14
N HIS A 116 -6.48 6.71 -1.33
CA HIS A 116 -5.47 5.67 -1.52
C HIS A 116 -4.16 5.94 -0.77
N TRP A 117 -3.76 7.21 -0.62
CA TRP A 117 -2.48 7.59 -0.06
C TRP A 117 -2.66 8.14 1.35
N VAL A 118 -3.00 7.27 2.30
CA VAL A 118 -3.36 7.64 3.69
C VAL A 118 -2.37 8.60 4.38
N HIS A 119 -1.07 8.45 4.11
CA HIS A 119 -0.01 9.28 4.67
C HIS A 119 0.10 10.67 4.01
N VAL A 120 -0.43 10.83 2.79
CA VAL A 120 -0.53 12.13 2.10
C VAL A 120 -1.86 12.78 2.43
N ASP A 121 -2.95 12.00 2.40
CA ASP A 121 -4.31 12.52 2.51
C ASP A 121 -4.66 12.95 3.94
N ASN A 122 -4.25 12.19 4.96
CA ASN A 122 -4.46 12.53 6.37
C ASN A 122 -3.28 12.08 7.27
N PRO A 123 -2.10 12.71 7.14
CA PRO A 123 -0.91 12.36 7.92
C PRO A 123 -1.11 12.50 9.43
N LYS A 124 -1.86 13.52 9.87
CA LYS A 124 -2.09 13.78 11.30
C LYS A 124 -2.97 12.70 11.93
N GLY A 125 -4.11 12.38 11.31
CA GLY A 125 -4.99 11.32 11.80
C GLY A 125 -4.32 9.94 11.77
N LEU A 126 -3.50 9.66 10.74
CA LEU A 126 -2.72 8.43 10.69
C LEU A 126 -1.72 8.36 11.85
N LEU A 127 -1.00 9.45 12.13
CA LEU A 127 -0.06 9.52 13.25
C LEU A 127 -0.77 9.33 14.60
N GLU A 128 -1.95 9.93 14.80
CA GLU A 128 -2.74 9.77 16.03
C GLU A 128 -3.14 8.30 16.25
N ILE A 129 -3.61 7.61 15.20
CA ILE A 129 -3.97 6.18 15.28
C ILE A 129 -2.73 5.35 15.65
N VAL A 130 -1.61 5.55 14.95
CA VAL A 130 -0.38 4.78 15.17
C VAL A 130 0.18 5.04 16.57
N ALA A 131 0.27 6.31 16.99
CA ALA A 131 0.80 6.69 18.29
C ALA A 131 -0.05 6.14 19.44
N SER A 132 -1.38 6.20 19.32
CA SER A 132 -2.31 5.62 20.30
C SER A 132 -2.09 4.12 20.50
N LYS A 133 -1.86 3.39 19.40
CA LYS A 133 -1.63 1.93 19.43
C LYS A 133 -0.24 1.55 19.95
N MET A 134 0.78 2.33 19.65
CA MET A 134 2.12 2.10 20.20
C MET A 134 2.20 2.43 21.69
N ALA A 135 1.45 3.43 22.17
CA ALA A 135 1.41 3.79 23.58
C ALA A 135 0.68 2.75 24.46
N SER A 136 -0.08 1.84 23.86
CA SER A 136 -0.76 0.74 24.55
C SER A 136 0.04 -0.57 24.64
N LEU A 137 1.27 -0.59 24.09
CA LEU A 137 2.24 -1.69 24.22
C LEU A 137 3.05 -1.52 25.51
#